data_AF-A0A3B4AD73-F1
#
_entry.id   AF-A0A3B4AD73-F1
#
_cell.length_a   1.000
_cell.length_b   1.000
_cell.length_c   1.000
_cell.angle_alpha   90.00
_cell.angle_beta   90.00
_cell.angle_gamma   90.00
#
_symmetry.space_group_name_H-M   'P 1'
#
loop_
_entity.id
_entity.type
_entity.pdbx_description
1 polymer ?
#
loop_
_entity_poly.entity_id
_entity_poly.type
_entity_poly.pdbx_seq_one_letter_code
_entity_poly.pdbx_strand_id
1 'polypeptide(L)'
;MIANGKLAEGVQLLCLIDKAADACRYLQTYGEWNRAAWLAKVRLNPCESSDVLKRWAEHLCSPQVNQKSKAILVLLSLGCFYRVGEMLHSMRQFDRAALFIEACLKYGVMESLTFVAHKLIEAAFLDYARLLRTLGLREGAALWASRAGTAGEALMEELQREERLDYIF
;
A
#
# COMPACT_ATOMS: atom_id res chain seq x y z
N MET A 1 14.10 -12.82 -33.77
CA MET A 1 12.66 -13.11 -33.66
C MET A 1 11.91 -12.06 -32.84
N ILE A 2 12.36 -11.72 -31.62
CA ILE A 2 11.82 -10.58 -30.84
C ILE A 2 12.18 -9.21 -31.48
N ALA A 3 13.28 -9.14 -32.24
CA ALA A 3 13.67 -7.97 -33.03
C ALA A 3 12.80 -7.68 -34.28
N ASN A 4 11.89 -8.59 -34.67
CA ASN A 4 11.03 -8.44 -35.87
C ASN A 4 9.56 -8.09 -35.52
N GLY A 5 9.28 -7.55 -34.33
CA GLY A 5 7.92 -7.19 -33.90
C GLY A 5 7.03 -8.39 -33.50
N LYS A 6 7.56 -9.62 -33.50
CA LYS A 6 6.88 -10.86 -33.14
C LYS A 6 7.02 -11.20 -31.65
N LEU A 7 6.62 -10.26 -30.79
CA LEU A 7 6.75 -10.42 -29.33
C LEU A 7 5.88 -11.59 -28.81
N ALA A 8 4.67 -11.76 -29.36
CA ALA A 8 3.75 -12.81 -28.93
C ALA A 8 4.31 -14.22 -29.19
N GLU A 9 4.87 -14.46 -30.38
CA GLU A 9 5.47 -15.74 -30.76
C GLU A 9 6.74 -16.02 -29.96
N GLY A 10 7.55 -14.99 -29.70
CA GLY A 10 8.73 -15.11 -28.83
C GLY A 10 8.36 -15.51 -27.40
N VAL A 11 7.32 -14.89 -26.83
CA VAL A 11 6.79 -15.22 -25.50
C VAL A 11 6.25 -16.65 -25.47
N GLN A 12 5.48 -17.06 -26.47
CA GLN A 12 4.95 -18.43 -26.58
C GLN A 12 6.08 -19.46 -26.65
N LEU A 13 7.11 -19.23 -27.46
CA LEU A 13 8.24 -20.13 -27.58
C LEU A 13 9.00 -20.26 -26.25
N LEU A 14 9.24 -19.15 -25.56
CA LEU A 14 9.86 -19.17 -24.22
C LEU A 14 9.01 -19.95 -23.22
N CYS A 15 7.68 -19.82 -23.27
CA CYS A 15 6.79 -20.61 -22.40
C CYS A 15 6.82 -22.11 -22.72
N LEU A 16 7.00 -22.51 -23.98
CA LEU A 16 7.07 -23.92 -24.40
C LEU A 16 8.34 -24.62 -23.92
N ILE A 17 9.44 -23.88 -23.77
CA ILE A 17 10.73 -24.40 -23.27
C ILE A 17 10.94 -24.12 -21.77
N ASP A 18 9.85 -23.91 -21.03
CA ASP A 18 9.84 -23.62 -19.58
C ASP A 18 10.68 -22.42 -19.12
N LYS A 19 10.85 -21.43 -20.01
CA LYS A 19 11.47 -20.12 -19.72
C LYS A 19 10.43 -19.02 -19.56
N ALA A 20 9.34 -19.32 -18.85
CA ALA A 20 8.25 -18.35 -18.64
C ALA A 20 8.70 -17.10 -17.85
N ALA A 21 9.70 -17.21 -16.98
CA ALA A 21 10.24 -16.07 -16.24
C ALA A 21 10.94 -15.07 -17.17
N ASP A 22 11.70 -15.57 -18.16
CA ASP A 22 12.32 -14.73 -19.19
C ASP A 22 11.25 -14.11 -20.09
N ALA A 23 10.20 -14.85 -20.43
CA ALA A 23 9.07 -14.33 -21.19
C ALA A 23 8.40 -13.13 -20.47
N CYS A 24 8.23 -13.21 -19.15
CA CYS A 24 7.74 -12.10 -18.34
C CYS A 24 8.69 -10.89 -18.36
N ARG A 25 10.01 -11.12 -18.29
CA ARG A 25 11.01 -10.04 -18.40
C ARG A 25 10.91 -9.32 -19.74
N TYR A 26 10.81 -10.06 -20.85
CA TYR A 26 10.61 -9.46 -22.17
C TYR A 26 9.32 -8.65 -22.22
N LEU A 27 8.19 -9.18 -21.76
CA LEU A 27 6.94 -8.44 -21.71
C LEU A 27 7.08 -7.13 -20.91
N GLN A 28 7.78 -7.13 -19.76
CA GLN A 28 8.05 -5.93 -18.98
C GLN A 28 8.92 -4.91 -19.74
N THR A 29 9.98 -5.35 -20.41
CA THR A 29 10.86 -4.47 -21.22
C THR A 29 10.11 -3.79 -22.37
N TYR A 30 9.12 -4.47 -22.95
CA TYR A 30 8.27 -3.92 -24.03
C TYR A 30 7.03 -3.17 -23.52
N GLY A 31 6.89 -2.96 -22.20
CA GLY A 31 5.78 -2.21 -21.61
C GLY A 31 4.46 -3.00 -21.48
N GLU A 32 4.48 -4.30 -21.78
CA GLU A 32 3.32 -5.21 -21.74
C GLU A 32 3.07 -5.75 -20.32
N TRP A 33 3.00 -4.83 -19.33
CA TRP A 33 2.97 -5.18 -17.91
C TRP A 33 1.76 -6.03 -17.49
N ASN A 34 0.56 -5.73 -18.02
CA ASN A 34 -0.63 -6.53 -17.70
C ASN A 34 -0.48 -7.97 -18.20
N ARG A 35 0.08 -8.16 -19.41
CA ARG A 35 0.34 -9.49 -19.97
C ARG A 35 1.41 -10.22 -19.17
N ALA A 36 2.47 -9.51 -18.75
CA ALA A 36 3.50 -10.08 -17.89
C ALA A 36 2.91 -10.56 -16.55
N ALA A 37 2.06 -9.75 -15.91
CA ALA A 37 1.42 -10.11 -14.64
C ALA A 37 0.47 -11.30 -14.78
N TRP A 38 -0.32 -11.35 -15.87
CA TRP A 38 -1.20 -12.49 -16.15
C TRP A 38 -0.38 -13.76 -16.37
N LEU A 39 0.64 -13.70 -17.22
CA LEU A 39 1.50 -14.84 -17.52
C LEU A 39 2.20 -15.36 -16.26
N ALA A 40 2.70 -14.43 -15.43
CA ALA A 40 3.35 -14.75 -14.17
C ALA A 40 2.41 -15.49 -13.20
N LYS A 41 1.13 -15.09 -13.10
CA LYS A 41 0.16 -15.79 -12.24
C LYS A 41 -0.20 -17.18 -12.74
N VAL A 42 -0.14 -17.41 -14.05
CA VAL A 42 -0.58 -18.68 -14.65
C VAL A 42 0.56 -19.69 -14.77
N ARG A 43 1.79 -19.23 -15.00
CA ARG A 43 2.93 -20.11 -15.35
C ARG A 43 4.05 -20.17 -14.32
N LEU A 44 4.20 -19.15 -13.47
CA LEU A 44 5.30 -19.10 -12.50
C LEU A 44 4.84 -19.61 -11.15
N ASN A 45 5.80 -20.07 -10.35
CA ASN A 45 5.54 -20.36 -8.95
C ASN A 45 5.21 -19.07 -8.17
N PRO A 46 4.59 -19.16 -6.98
CA PRO A 46 4.18 -17.97 -6.23
C PRO A 46 5.30 -16.97 -5.93
N CYS A 47 6.52 -17.44 -5.67
CA CYS A 47 7.67 -16.59 -5.38
C CYS A 47 8.09 -15.76 -6.62
N GLU A 48 8.30 -16.43 -7.74
CA GLU A 48 8.66 -15.78 -9.02
C GLU A 48 7.55 -14.85 -9.52
N SER A 49 6.29 -15.28 -9.37
CA SER A 49 5.13 -14.49 -9.73
C SER A 49 5.08 -13.20 -8.91
N SER A 50 5.30 -13.30 -7.59
CA SER A 50 5.41 -12.15 -6.69
C SER A 50 6.47 -11.15 -7.17
N ASP A 51 7.65 -11.62 -7.59
CA ASP A 51 8.71 -10.72 -8.05
C ASP A 51 8.37 -9.96 -9.33
N VAL A 52 7.65 -10.59 -10.26
CA VAL A 52 7.13 -9.92 -11.46
C VAL A 52 6.12 -8.84 -11.08
N LEU A 53 5.20 -9.15 -10.16
CA LEU A 53 4.17 -8.21 -9.71
C LEU A 53 4.74 -7.05 -8.87
N LYS A 54 5.76 -7.29 -8.04
CA LYS A 54 6.47 -6.23 -7.28
C LYS A 54 7.13 -5.22 -8.21
N ARG A 55 7.84 -5.70 -9.25
CA ARG A 55 8.40 -4.83 -10.31
C ARG A 55 7.32 -4.02 -11.01
N TRP A 56 6.15 -4.62 -11.26
CA TRP A 56 5.04 -3.90 -11.85
C TRP A 56 4.48 -2.82 -10.91
N ALA A 57 4.33 -3.11 -9.63
CA ALA A 57 3.90 -2.12 -8.63
C ALA A 57 4.88 -0.93 -8.57
N GLU A 58 6.20 -1.19 -8.60
CA GLU A 58 7.23 -0.15 -8.66
C GLU A 58 7.12 0.69 -9.93
N HIS A 59 6.92 0.07 -11.09
CA HIS A 59 6.69 0.78 -12.34
C HIS A 59 5.45 1.68 -12.28
N LEU A 60 4.34 1.18 -11.71
CA LEU A 60 3.11 1.97 -11.54
C LEU A 60 3.31 3.17 -10.60
N CYS A 61 4.20 3.05 -9.61
CA CYS A 61 4.56 4.14 -8.71
C CYS A 61 5.59 5.14 -9.29
N SER A 62 6.21 4.83 -10.43
CA SER A 62 7.18 5.72 -11.05
C SER A 62 6.57 7.09 -11.39
N PRO A 63 7.34 8.19 -11.33
CA PRO A 63 6.82 9.54 -11.63
C PRO A 63 6.19 9.67 -13.02
N GLN A 64 6.67 8.89 -13.99
CA GLN A 64 6.19 8.91 -15.37
C GLN A 64 4.81 8.27 -15.51
N VAL A 65 4.52 7.22 -14.72
CA VAL A 65 3.25 6.47 -14.80
C VAL A 65 2.24 6.99 -13.78
N ASN A 66 2.70 7.22 -12.55
CA ASN A 66 1.95 7.77 -11.42
C ASN A 66 0.57 7.12 -11.18
N GLN A 67 0.43 5.82 -11.45
CA GLN A 67 -0.79 5.04 -11.21
C GLN A 67 -0.77 4.37 -9.83
N LYS A 68 -0.55 5.16 -8.78
CA LYS A 68 -0.37 4.67 -7.41
C LYS A 68 -1.58 3.86 -6.90
N SER A 69 -2.81 4.26 -7.24
CA SER A 69 -4.02 3.51 -6.89
C SER A 69 -4.02 2.08 -7.46
N LYS A 70 -3.50 1.89 -8.68
CA LYS A 70 -3.36 0.56 -9.28
C LYS A 70 -2.24 -0.23 -8.60
N ALA A 71 -1.14 0.42 -8.23
CA ALA A 71 -0.06 -0.20 -7.48
C ALA A 71 -0.54 -0.72 -6.11
N ILE A 72 -1.42 0.01 -5.42
CA ILE A 72 -2.03 -0.43 -4.15
C ILE A 72 -2.74 -1.79 -4.34
N LEU A 73 -3.56 -1.92 -5.38
CA LEU A 73 -4.28 -3.17 -5.65
C LEU A 73 -3.33 -4.34 -5.96
N VAL A 74 -2.24 -4.08 -6.67
CA VAL A 74 -1.22 -5.09 -6.96
C VAL A 74 -0.56 -5.55 -5.65
N LEU A 75 -0.10 -4.63 -4.81
CA LEU A 75 0.52 -4.94 -3.51
C LEU A 75 -0.45 -5.67 -2.57
N LEU A 76 -1.72 -5.28 -2.56
CA LEU A 76 -2.75 -5.96 -1.79
C LEU A 76 -2.92 -7.41 -2.23
N SER A 77 -2.93 -7.66 -3.55
CA SER A 77 -3.02 -9.03 -4.09
C SER A 77 -1.80 -9.92 -3.78
N LEU A 78 -0.68 -9.30 -3.40
CA LEU A 78 0.55 -9.96 -2.95
C LEU A 78 0.62 -10.14 -1.43
N GLY A 79 -0.39 -9.71 -0.68
CA GLY A 79 -0.36 -9.71 0.79
C GLY A 79 0.66 -8.74 1.38
N CYS A 80 1.15 -7.76 0.61
CA CYS A 80 2.13 -6.77 1.07
C CYS A 80 1.44 -5.64 1.87
N PHE A 81 0.72 -5.99 2.93
CA PHE A 81 -0.16 -5.06 3.67
C PHE A 81 0.59 -3.85 4.24
N TYR A 82 1.81 -4.05 4.77
CA TYR A 82 2.64 -2.94 5.27
C TYR A 82 2.88 -1.87 4.19
N ARG A 83 3.30 -2.29 2.98
CA ARG A 83 3.55 -1.35 1.87
C ARG A 83 2.28 -0.66 1.39
N VAL A 84 1.11 -1.32 1.51
CA VAL A 84 -0.18 -0.69 1.20
C VAL A 84 -0.48 0.44 2.19
N GLY A 85 -0.32 0.18 3.49
CA GLY A 85 -0.51 1.19 4.54
C GLY A 85 0.43 2.38 4.37
N GLU A 86 1.72 2.12 4.13
CA GLU A 86 2.73 3.15 3.85
C GLU A 86 2.37 3.99 2.62
N MET A 87 1.92 3.35 1.54
CA MET A 87 1.55 4.07 0.32
C MET A 87 0.30 4.93 0.51
N LEU A 88 -0.73 4.42 1.17
CA LEU A 88 -1.93 5.20 1.52
C LEU A 88 -1.58 6.42 2.37
N HIS A 89 -0.74 6.24 3.38
CA HIS A 89 -0.27 7.32 4.26
C HIS A 89 0.53 8.38 3.49
N SER A 90 1.50 7.96 2.65
CA SER A 90 2.28 8.88 1.81
C SER A 90 1.44 9.65 0.78
N MET A 91 0.32 9.08 0.36
CA MET A 91 -0.67 9.73 -0.53
C MET A 91 -1.62 10.67 0.23
N ARG A 92 -1.42 10.86 1.54
CA ARG A 92 -2.28 11.65 2.45
C ARG A 92 -3.72 11.16 2.52
N GLN A 93 -3.97 9.90 2.18
CA GLN A 93 -5.27 9.25 2.39
C GLN A 93 -5.35 8.73 3.82
N PHE A 94 -5.30 9.66 4.79
CA PHE A 94 -5.13 9.34 6.22
C PHE A 94 -6.28 8.50 6.76
N ASP A 95 -7.50 8.80 6.32
CA ASP A 95 -8.72 8.03 6.60
C ASP A 95 -8.57 6.56 6.18
N ARG A 96 -8.21 6.33 4.91
CA ARG A 96 -8.05 4.99 4.35
C ARG A 96 -6.87 4.27 4.96
N ALA A 97 -5.76 4.98 5.20
CA ALA A 97 -4.57 4.42 5.81
C ALA A 97 -4.87 3.90 7.23
N ALA A 98 -5.49 4.73 8.08
CA ALA A 98 -5.82 4.36 9.46
C ALA A 98 -6.82 3.20 9.51
N LEU A 99 -7.92 3.28 8.76
CA LEU A 99 -8.94 2.22 8.73
C LEU A 99 -8.39 0.91 8.15
N PHE A 100 -7.55 0.98 7.11
CA PHE A 100 -6.91 -0.20 6.54
C PHE A 100 -5.95 -0.86 7.52
N ILE A 101 -5.12 -0.08 8.21
CA ILE A 101 -4.18 -0.57 9.22
C ILE A 101 -4.94 -1.19 10.39
N GLU A 102 -6.00 -0.55 10.89
CA GLU A 102 -6.86 -1.11 11.94
C GLU A 102 -7.43 -2.47 11.53
N ALA A 103 -7.95 -2.58 10.30
CA ALA A 103 -8.44 -3.86 9.78
C ALA A 103 -7.31 -4.91 9.72
N CYS A 104 -6.11 -4.52 9.26
CA CYS A 104 -4.97 -5.44 9.19
C CYS A 104 -4.56 -5.97 10.57
N LEU A 105 -4.58 -5.11 11.60
CA LEU A 105 -4.31 -5.50 12.99
C LEU A 105 -5.41 -6.44 13.51
N LYS A 106 -6.68 -6.13 13.25
CA LYS A 106 -7.82 -6.95 13.69
C LYS A 106 -7.78 -8.38 13.13
N TYR A 107 -7.36 -8.55 11.89
CA TYR A 107 -7.25 -9.85 11.23
C TYR A 107 -5.88 -10.52 11.42
N GLY A 108 -4.95 -9.89 12.15
CA GLY A 108 -3.61 -10.44 12.39
C GLY A 108 -2.73 -10.57 11.15
N VAL A 109 -3.05 -9.84 10.06
CA VAL A 109 -2.27 -9.88 8.81
C VAL A 109 -1.13 -8.86 8.79
N MET A 110 -1.11 -7.97 9.78
CA MET A 110 -0.01 -7.04 10.03
C MET A 110 0.41 -7.20 11.49
N GLU A 111 1.62 -7.70 11.71
CA GLU A 111 2.17 -7.84 13.05
C GLU A 111 2.75 -6.50 13.52
N SER A 112 2.21 -5.95 14.61
CA SER A 112 2.74 -4.72 15.23
C SER A 112 4.10 -4.93 15.94
N LEU A 113 4.64 -6.15 15.89
CA LEU A 113 5.86 -6.56 16.60
C LEU A 113 7.12 -5.92 16.02
N THR A 114 7.08 -5.44 14.77
CA THR A 114 8.22 -4.72 14.19
C THR A 114 8.14 -3.25 14.54
N PHE A 115 9.25 -2.69 15.03
CA PHE A 115 9.38 -1.26 15.36
C PHE A 115 8.95 -0.33 14.20
N VAL A 116 9.20 -0.75 12.96
CA VAL A 116 8.84 0.01 11.76
C VAL A 116 7.32 0.01 11.54
N ALA A 117 6.65 -1.13 11.70
CA ALA A 117 5.19 -1.20 11.63
C ALA A 117 4.56 -0.36 12.75
N HIS A 118 5.12 -0.40 13.97
CA HIS A 118 4.65 0.41 15.08
C HIS A 118 4.64 1.92 14.76
N LYS A 119 5.76 2.44 14.24
CA LYS A 119 5.85 3.86 13.83
C LYS A 119 4.83 4.25 12.77
N LEU A 120 4.61 3.37 11.77
CA LEU A 120 3.61 3.62 10.74
C LEU A 120 2.20 3.65 11.32
N ILE A 121 1.87 2.72 12.24
CA ILE A 121 0.57 2.66 12.92
C ILE A 121 0.32 3.94 13.71
N GLU A 122 1.26 4.35 14.56
CA GLU A 122 1.16 5.56 15.37
C GLU A 122 0.99 6.81 14.49
N ALA A 123 1.81 6.94 13.45
CA ALA A 123 1.74 8.08 12.54
C ALA A 123 0.41 8.13 11.77
N ALA A 124 -0.07 6.99 11.27
CA ALA A 124 -1.32 6.93 10.52
C ALA A 124 -2.53 7.27 11.41
N PHE A 125 -2.57 6.76 12.64
CA PHE A 125 -3.66 7.05 13.58
C PHE A 125 -3.63 8.50 14.04
N LEU A 126 -2.43 9.04 14.33
CA LEU A 126 -2.27 10.44 14.73
C LEU A 126 -2.67 11.41 13.62
N ASP A 127 -2.23 11.17 12.38
CA ASP A 127 -2.57 12.06 11.26
C ASP A 127 -4.07 11.98 10.91
N TYR A 128 -4.70 10.82 11.08
CA TYR A 128 -6.15 10.71 10.96
C TYR A 128 -6.88 11.44 12.10
N ALA A 129 -6.41 11.33 13.35
CA ALA A 129 -6.95 12.09 14.47
C ALA A 129 -6.85 13.61 14.25
N ARG A 130 -5.71 14.09 13.74
CA ARG A 130 -5.53 15.50 13.35
C ARG A 130 -6.51 15.92 12.26
N LEU A 131 -6.71 15.09 11.24
CA LEU A 131 -7.69 15.35 10.19
C LEU A 131 -9.11 15.48 10.78
N LEU A 132 -9.52 14.55 11.65
CA LEU A 132 -10.83 14.61 12.32
C LEU A 132 -11.00 15.87 13.16
N ARG A 133 -9.95 16.30 13.89
CA ARG A 133 -9.94 17.57 14.62
C ARG A 133 -10.17 18.75 13.69
N THR A 134 -9.47 18.82 12.56
CA THR A 134 -9.65 19.92 11.59
C THR A 134 -11.05 19.98 10.98
N LEU A 135 -11.77 18.85 10.97
CA LEU A 135 -13.16 18.76 10.52
C LEU A 135 -14.18 19.03 11.63
N GLY A 136 -13.74 19.29 12.87
CA GLY A 136 -14.61 19.50 14.04
C GLY A 136 -15.14 18.22 14.68
N LEU A 137 -14.71 17.03 14.22
CA LEU A 137 -15.14 15.73 14.74
C LEU A 137 -14.31 15.34 15.98
N ARG A 138 -14.56 16.01 17.11
CA ARG A 138 -13.75 15.90 18.34
C ARG A 138 -13.73 14.50 18.96
N GLU A 139 -14.89 13.86 19.11
CA GLU A 139 -14.96 12.50 19.69
C GLU A 139 -14.15 11.49 18.87
N GLY A 140 -14.25 11.59 17.54
CA GLY A 140 -13.46 10.77 16.62
C GLY A 140 -11.96 11.07 16.73
N ALA A 141 -11.58 12.34 16.79
CA ALA A 141 -10.19 12.74 16.98
C ALA A 141 -9.61 12.17 18.27
N ALA A 142 -10.35 12.23 19.38
CA ALA A 142 -9.93 11.68 20.66
C ALA A 142 -9.76 10.15 20.62
N LEU A 143 -10.73 9.45 20.01
CA LEU A 143 -10.66 8.00 19.84
C LEU A 143 -9.42 7.57 19.05
N TRP A 144 -9.12 8.21 17.92
CA TRP A 144 -7.95 7.86 17.12
C TRP A 144 -6.63 8.30 17.76
N ALA A 145 -6.61 9.43 18.49
CA ALA A 145 -5.45 9.86 19.24
C ALA A 145 -5.09 8.89 20.38
N SER A 146 -6.08 8.43 21.15
CA SER A 146 -5.85 7.41 22.20
C SER A 146 -5.23 6.10 21.67
N ARG A 147 -5.53 5.76 20.41
CA ARG A 147 -5.00 4.57 19.74
C ARG A 147 -3.60 4.76 19.16
N ALA A 148 -3.16 6.01 18.99
CA ALA A 148 -1.84 6.36 18.47
C ALA A 148 -0.72 6.26 19.54
N GLY A 149 -1.03 5.73 20.74
CA GLY A 149 -0.06 5.58 21.82
C GLY A 149 0.49 6.92 22.31
N THR A 150 1.79 6.97 22.61
CA THR A 150 2.46 8.17 23.13
C THR A 150 2.43 9.34 22.14
N ALA A 151 2.37 9.05 20.83
CA ALA A 151 2.27 10.07 19.80
C ALA A 151 0.93 10.84 19.84
N GLY A 152 -0.11 10.23 20.42
CA GLY A 152 -1.45 10.81 20.56
C GLY A 152 -1.68 11.62 21.83
N GLU A 153 -0.85 11.46 22.87
CA GLU A 153 -1.05 12.08 24.18
C GLU A 153 -1.10 13.62 24.10
N ALA A 154 -0.19 14.23 23.34
CA ALA A 154 -0.17 15.67 23.14
C ALA A 154 -1.46 16.19 22.46
N LEU A 155 -1.98 15.45 21.48
CA LEU A 155 -3.22 15.81 20.80
C LEU A 155 -4.43 15.67 21.72
N MET A 156 -4.43 14.67 22.61
CA MET A 156 -5.47 14.47 23.61
C MET A 156 -5.51 15.62 24.62
N GLU A 157 -4.35 16.07 25.11
CA GLU A 157 -4.29 17.22 26.03
C GLU A 157 -4.82 18.50 25.38
N GLU A 158 -4.50 18.74 24.10
CA GLU A 158 -5.02 19.87 23.34
C GLU A 158 -6.54 19.83 23.23
N LEU A 159 -7.12 18.68 22.87
CA LEU A 159 -8.57 18.50 22.76
C LEU A 159 -9.28 18.74 24.11
N GLN A 160 -8.70 18.26 25.22
CA GLN A 160 -9.25 18.47 26.57
C GLN A 160 -9.16 19.93 27.07
N ARG A 161 -8.20 20.71 26.55
CA ARG A 161 -8.12 22.16 26.84
C ARG A 161 -9.17 22.92 26.06
N GLU A 162 -9.36 22.59 24.78
CA GLU A 162 -10.41 23.19 23.94
C GLU A 162 -11.80 22.95 24.52
N GLU A 163 -12.11 21.73 24.96
CA GLU A 163 -13.39 21.43 25.62
C GLU A 163 -13.62 22.30 26.86
N ARG A 164 -12.61 22.48 27.71
CA ARG A 164 -12.73 23.31 28.92
C ARG A 164 -13.00 24.78 28.60
N LEU A 165 -12.48 25.30 27.49
CA LEU A 165 -12.73 26.68 27.07
C LEU A 165 -14.16 26.87 26.54
N ASP A 166 -14.74 25.85 25.89
CA ASP A 166 -16.13 25.86 25.43
C ASP A 166 -17.14 25.90 26.60
N TYR A 167 -16.75 25.53 27.82
CA TYR A 167 -17.59 25.63 29.04
C TYR A 167 -17.41 26.93 29.84
N ILE A 168 -16.47 27.81 29.43
CA ILE A 168 -16.19 29.08 30.14
C ILE A 168 -16.86 30.30 29.44
N PHE A 169 -17.48 30.09 28.27
CA PHE A 169 -18.30 31.07 27.55
C PHE A 169 -19.74 30.58 27.40
#